data_AF-A0ABD3Q9L2-F1
#
_entry.id   AF-A0ABD3Q9L2-F1
#
_cell.length_a   1.000
_cell.length_b   1.000
_cell.length_c   1.000
_cell.angle_alpha   90.00
_cell.angle_beta   90.00
_cell.angle_gamma   90.00
#
_symmetry.space_group_name_H-M   'P 1'
#
loop_
_entity.id
_entity.type
_entity.pdbx_description
1 polymer ?
#
loop_
_entity_poly.entity_id
_entity_poly.type
_entity_poly.pdbx_seq_one_letter_code
_entity_poly.pdbx_strand_id
1 'polypeptide(L)'
;MIRLQVASRYGTARGKSTLEMTKPESATTAATDGRLTADEAKQFERAFQDESFRKLLADYASELSDPKHRAEQEAYIKQLEEQNELPSGKELIRPSAGFVVKCTHRKMREKHDSKTKLFLNMVHSEKVPKPMPTKKCRKAKENSPMAFGTNWSVPFALGPLRMEADKSGKHLVPTFDCCFHPLSLQYAHGSKSFRDFIIEVAKDAVTRSFEASSDPLVIYHEYTILRGVSYKNGTPKALMVASVLSNTGDDSDSIMKSGNRNKWAKIRGAHSKNKPMPSNS
;
A
#
# COMPACT_ATOMS: atom_id res chain seq x y z
N MET A 1 -35.25 36.52 45.16
CA MET A 1 -35.00 36.26 46.59
C MET A 1 -33.78 35.34 46.69
N ILE A 2 -32.69 35.54 47.44
CA ILE A 2 -32.20 36.54 48.40
C ILE A 2 -30.66 36.44 48.31
N ARG A 3 -29.97 37.59 48.35
CA ARG A 3 -28.52 37.75 48.60
C ARG A 3 -28.26 37.75 50.11
N LEU A 4 -27.12 37.22 50.57
CA LEU A 4 -26.37 37.63 51.77
C LEU A 4 -24.96 36.97 51.70
N GLN A 5 -23.85 37.66 51.39
CA GLN A 5 -23.00 38.58 52.21
C GLN A 5 -22.51 37.94 53.52
N VAL A 6 -21.22 38.00 53.90
CA VAL A 6 -20.43 39.16 54.38
C VAL A 6 -18.91 38.81 54.32
N ALA A 7 -18.03 39.62 53.67
CA ALA A 7 -17.07 40.64 54.19
C ALA A 7 -15.99 40.09 55.16
N SER A 8 -14.73 40.54 55.29
CA SER A 8 -13.92 41.74 54.95
C SER A 8 -12.46 41.36 55.38
N ARG A 9 -11.34 41.88 54.85
CA ARG A 9 -10.60 43.04 55.43
C ARG A 9 -9.16 43.14 54.85
N TYR A 10 -8.76 44.35 54.44
CA TYR A 10 -7.39 44.93 54.29
C TYR A 10 -6.38 44.24 53.35
N GLY A 11 -5.53 44.91 52.56
CA GLY A 11 -5.17 46.31 52.44
C GLY A 11 -4.20 46.50 51.26
N THR A 12 -4.08 47.75 50.85
CA THR A 12 -3.36 48.31 49.71
C THR A 12 -1.83 48.14 49.80
N ALA A 13 -1.13 47.70 48.74
CA ALA A 13 0.06 48.36 48.18
C ALA A 13 0.80 47.55 47.08
N ARG A 14 0.86 48.16 45.89
CA ARG A 14 1.98 48.25 44.92
C ARG A 14 2.65 46.98 44.39
N GLY A 15 2.43 46.75 43.10
CA GLY A 15 3.34 46.02 42.22
C GLY A 15 2.71 45.76 40.86
N LYS A 16 2.85 46.69 39.90
CA LYS A 16 2.51 46.45 38.50
C LYS A 16 3.52 45.44 37.92
N SER A 17 3.04 44.29 37.46
CA SER A 17 3.75 43.47 36.47
C SER A 17 2.70 42.76 35.62
N THR A 18 2.54 43.25 34.40
CA THR A 18 1.70 42.65 33.37
C THR A 18 2.40 41.38 32.89
N LEU A 19 1.89 40.21 33.27
CA LEU A 19 2.30 38.94 32.67
C LEU A 19 1.39 38.67 31.47
N GLU A 20 1.87 39.05 30.29
CA GLU A 20 1.34 38.56 29.01
C GLU A 20 1.60 37.04 28.93
N MET A 21 0.53 36.26 28.77
CA MET A 21 0.64 34.85 28.45
C MET A 21 0.91 34.71 26.94
N THR A 22 2.18 34.56 26.58
CA THR A 22 2.60 34.23 25.23
C THR A 22 2.22 32.79 24.88
N LYS A 23 1.49 32.67 23.77
CA LYS A 23 1.12 31.43 23.08
C LYS A 23 2.38 30.65 22.69
N PRO A 24 2.50 29.33 22.94
CA PRO A 24 3.65 28.57 22.49
C PRO A 24 3.66 28.53 20.96
N GLU A 25 4.73 29.10 20.41
CA GLU A 25 5.02 29.17 18.99
C GLU A 25 5.32 27.76 18.48
N SER A 26 4.51 27.30 17.51
CA SER A 26 4.70 26.01 16.84
C SER A 26 5.99 26.05 16.03
N ALA A 27 7.03 25.36 16.52
CA ALA A 27 8.27 25.17 15.78
C ALA A 27 7.97 24.38 14.50
N THR A 28 7.95 25.09 13.38
CA THR A 28 7.95 24.51 12.04
C THR A 28 9.31 23.86 11.81
N THR A 29 9.44 22.55 12.03
CA THR A 29 10.62 21.81 11.58
C THR A 29 10.46 21.54 10.08
N ALA A 30 11.26 22.27 9.30
CA ALA A 30 11.44 22.06 7.88
C ALA A 30 11.87 20.61 7.58
N ALA A 31 11.25 20.02 6.56
CA ALA A 31 11.55 18.67 6.09
C ALA A 31 13.01 18.60 5.59
N THR A 32 13.89 18.00 6.38
CA THR A 32 15.23 17.61 5.94
C THR A 32 15.15 16.26 5.23
N ASP A 33 15.68 16.24 4.00
CA ASP A 33 15.97 15.03 3.22
C ASP A 33 16.68 14.01 4.14
N GLY A 34 16.21 12.76 4.17
CA GLY A 34 16.56 11.72 5.16
C GLY A 34 17.99 11.19 5.08
N ARG A 35 18.98 12.09 5.08
CA ARG A 35 20.42 11.78 5.12
C ARG A 35 20.94 12.16 6.49
N LEU A 36 21.09 11.16 7.34
CA LEU A 36 21.78 11.28 8.63
C LEU A 36 23.20 11.79 8.39
N THR A 37 23.56 12.90 9.02
CA THR A 37 24.94 13.36 9.04
C THR A 37 25.78 12.44 9.93
N ALA A 38 27.10 12.39 9.69
CA ALA A 38 27.99 11.51 10.44
C ALA A 38 27.98 11.79 11.95
N ASP A 39 27.71 13.03 12.35
CA ASP A 39 27.61 13.43 13.75
C ASP A 39 26.27 13.03 14.38
N GLU A 40 25.15 13.17 13.66
CA GLU A 40 23.85 12.64 14.08
C GLU A 40 23.89 11.12 14.23
N ALA A 41 24.53 10.41 13.29
CA ALA A 41 24.69 8.96 13.37
C ALA A 41 25.45 8.51 14.63
N LYS A 42 26.54 9.21 14.98
CA LYS A 42 27.29 8.94 16.23
C LYS A 42 26.49 9.29 17.48
N GLN A 43 25.66 10.32 17.42
CA GLN A 43 24.81 10.70 18.55
C GLN A 43 23.70 9.65 18.77
N PHE A 44 23.08 9.15 17.69
CA PHE A 44 22.17 8.01 17.76
C PHE A 44 22.86 6.75 18.30
N GLU A 45 24.07 6.45 17.84
CA GLU A 45 24.84 5.29 18.29
C GLU A 45 25.13 5.35 19.80
N ARG A 46 25.46 6.53 20.34
CA ARG A 46 25.60 6.76 21.79
C ARG A 46 24.28 6.60 22.54
N ALA A 47 23.18 7.13 22.00
CA ALA A 47 21.86 6.99 22.60
C ALA A 47 21.43 5.52 22.68
N PHE A 48 21.73 4.71 21.66
CA PHE A 48 21.45 3.26 21.69
C PHE A 48 22.31 2.48 22.69
N GLN A 49 23.40 3.04 23.21
CA GLN A 49 24.19 2.40 24.27
C GLN A 49 23.61 2.68 25.66
N ASP A 50 22.76 3.70 25.80
CA ASP A 50 22.09 4.02 27.06
C ASP A 50 20.95 3.02 27.34
N GLU A 51 21.03 2.35 28.48
CA GLU A 51 20.07 1.33 28.90
C GLU A 51 18.68 1.93 29.17
N SER A 52 18.62 3.19 29.64
CA SER A 52 17.35 3.91 29.85
C SER A 52 16.66 4.25 28.53
N PHE A 53 17.43 4.66 27.52
CA PHE A 53 16.92 4.93 26.18
C PHE A 53 16.43 3.64 25.51
N ARG A 54 17.20 2.55 25.60
CA ARG A 54 16.77 1.24 25.07
C ARG A 54 15.49 0.74 25.74
N LYS A 55 15.36 0.94 27.06
CA LYS A 55 14.17 0.54 27.80
C LYS A 55 12.95 1.37 27.38
N LEU A 56 13.08 2.70 27.34
CA LEU A 56 12.02 3.59 26.83
C LEU A 56 11.62 3.24 25.39
N LEU A 57 12.58 2.95 24.53
CA LEU A 57 12.33 2.61 23.13
C LEU A 57 11.67 1.22 23.00
N ALA A 58 12.04 0.26 23.87
CA ALA A 58 11.39 -1.04 23.95
C ALA A 58 9.97 -0.95 24.49
N ASP A 59 9.73 -0.14 25.52
CA ASP A 59 8.41 0.11 26.09
C ASP A 59 7.50 0.78 25.04
N TYR A 60 7.99 1.80 24.34
CA TYR A 60 7.28 2.45 23.22
C TYR A 60 6.97 1.48 22.06
N ALA A 61 7.95 0.65 21.67
CA ALA A 61 7.74 -0.34 20.62
C ALA A 61 6.70 -1.41 21.04
N SER A 62 6.66 -1.75 22.33
CA SER A 62 5.69 -2.69 22.90
C SER A 62 4.30 -2.09 22.94
N GLU A 63 4.17 -0.82 23.34
CA GLU A 63 2.91 -0.08 23.31
C GLU A 63 2.34 0.00 21.89
N LEU A 64 3.15 0.37 20.89
CA LEU A 64 2.69 0.39 19.49
C LEU A 64 2.29 -0.98 18.93
N SER A 65 2.85 -2.07 19.49
CA SER A 65 2.55 -3.43 19.06
C SER A 65 1.26 -3.98 19.69
N ASP A 66 0.76 -3.37 20.77
CA ASP A 66 -0.38 -3.85 21.52
C ASP A 66 -1.66 -3.84 20.66
N PRO A 67 -2.37 -4.97 20.52
CA PRO A 67 -3.61 -5.05 19.76
C PRO A 67 -4.71 -4.09 20.27
N LYS A 68 -4.68 -3.65 21.53
CA LYS A 68 -5.65 -2.65 22.03
C LYS A 68 -5.53 -1.30 21.31
N HIS A 69 -4.31 -0.79 21.13
CA HIS A 69 -4.09 0.47 20.43
C HIS A 69 -4.50 0.39 18.95
N ARG A 70 -4.44 -0.79 18.33
CA ARG A 70 -4.94 -0.98 16.96
C ARG A 70 -6.44 -0.78 16.87
N ALA A 71 -7.20 -1.32 17.82
CA ALA A 71 -8.65 -1.16 17.84
C ALA A 71 -9.06 0.31 18.06
N GLU A 72 -8.35 1.02 18.94
CA GLU A 72 -8.56 2.46 19.17
C GLU A 72 -8.21 3.30 17.94
N GLN A 73 -7.08 3.01 17.29
CA GLN A 73 -6.69 3.66 16.03
C GLN A 73 -7.72 3.40 14.92
N GLU A 74 -8.20 2.16 14.78
CA GLU A 74 -9.23 1.82 13.80
C GLU A 74 -10.56 2.53 14.08
N ALA A 75 -10.95 2.63 15.35
CA ALA A 75 -12.14 3.36 15.78
C ALA A 75 -12.01 4.86 15.49
N TYR A 76 -10.85 5.45 15.76
CA TYR A 76 -10.56 6.85 15.44
C TYR A 76 -10.60 7.11 13.93
N ILE A 77 -9.97 6.25 13.12
CA ILE A 77 -10.02 6.34 11.66
C ILE A 77 -11.47 6.21 11.15
N LYS A 78 -12.27 5.34 11.76
CA LYS A 78 -13.68 5.19 11.43
C LYS A 78 -14.48 6.45 11.75
N GLN A 79 -14.21 7.10 12.90
CA GLN A 79 -14.83 8.39 13.23
C GLN A 79 -14.45 9.47 12.21
N LEU A 80 -13.19 9.55 11.79
CA LEU A 80 -12.75 10.47 10.74
C LEU A 80 -13.40 10.18 9.37
N GLU A 81 -13.60 8.90 9.03
CA GLU A 81 -14.33 8.49 7.83
C GLU A 81 -15.81 8.91 7.91
N GLU A 82 -16.46 8.73 9.07
CA GLU A 82 -17.83 9.17 9.34
C GLU A 82 -17.96 10.70 9.29
N GLN A 83 -16.92 11.42 9.74
CA GLN A 83 -16.86 12.89 9.74
C GLN A 83 -16.38 13.48 8.39
N ASN A 84 -16.06 12.64 7.39
CA ASN A 84 -15.47 13.05 6.11
C ASN A 84 -14.17 13.89 6.23
N GLU A 85 -13.42 13.72 7.31
CA GLU A 85 -12.14 14.42 7.55
C GLU A 85 -10.93 13.69 6.93
N LEU A 86 -11.17 12.73 6.04
CA LEU A 86 -10.09 12.12 5.26
C LEU A 86 -9.47 13.16 4.31
N PRO A 87 -8.16 13.04 3.99
CA PRO A 87 -7.52 13.93 3.03
C PRO A 87 -8.32 13.98 1.73
N SER A 88 -8.65 15.20 1.27
CA SER A 88 -9.51 15.41 0.10
C SER A 88 -9.06 14.57 -1.10
N GLY A 89 -10.03 13.93 -1.77
CA GLY A 89 -9.78 13.06 -2.91
C GLY A 89 -9.19 11.69 -2.55
N LYS A 90 -9.19 11.27 -1.27
CA LYS A 90 -8.82 9.91 -0.86
C LYS A 90 -9.97 9.21 -0.16
N GLU A 91 -10.05 7.90 -0.38
CA GLU A 91 -11.03 7.03 0.24
C GLU A 91 -10.31 5.88 0.95
N LEU A 92 -10.85 5.47 2.10
CA LEU A 92 -10.38 4.28 2.81
C LEU A 92 -11.16 3.05 2.34
N ILE A 93 -10.44 2.00 1.93
CA ILE A 93 -11.00 0.70 1.57
C ILE A 93 -10.59 -0.34 2.60
N ARG A 94 -11.56 -1.12 3.09
CA ARG A 94 -11.32 -2.29 3.95
C ARG A 94 -11.51 -3.54 3.10
N PRO A 95 -10.44 -4.15 2.58
CA PRO A 95 -10.57 -5.27 1.67
C PRO A 95 -10.86 -6.58 2.41
N SER A 96 -11.48 -7.53 1.72
CA SER A 96 -11.67 -8.91 2.19
C SER A 96 -10.55 -9.82 1.65
N ALA A 97 -10.25 -10.88 2.40
CA ALA A 97 -9.22 -11.85 2.04
C ALA A 97 -9.63 -12.65 0.80
N GLY A 98 -8.67 -12.91 -0.09
CA GLY A 98 -8.87 -13.76 -1.27
C GLY A 98 -7.93 -14.95 -1.25
N PHE A 99 -6.76 -14.83 -1.87
CA PHE A 99 -5.73 -15.87 -1.86
C PHE A 99 -4.32 -15.29 -1.82
N VAL A 100 -3.36 -16.09 -1.38
CA VAL A 100 -1.95 -15.66 -1.29
C VAL A 100 -1.12 -16.27 -2.41
N VAL A 101 -0.36 -15.42 -3.09
CA VAL A 101 0.65 -15.82 -4.05
C VAL A 101 2.02 -15.68 -3.43
N LYS A 102 2.80 -16.75 -3.47
CA LYS A 102 4.23 -16.75 -3.13
C LYS A 102 5.03 -16.64 -4.43
N CYS A 103 5.85 -15.62 -4.52
CA CYS A 103 6.83 -15.41 -5.58
C CYS A 103 8.25 -15.44 -5.00
N THR A 104 9.23 -15.46 -5.90
CA THR A 104 10.62 -15.15 -5.58
C THR A 104 11.03 -13.89 -6.32
N HIS A 105 11.94 -13.13 -5.72
CA HIS A 105 12.53 -11.95 -6.34
C HIS A 105 14.03 -11.90 -6.08
N ARG A 106 14.70 -11.02 -6.83
CA ARG A 106 16.10 -10.66 -6.66
C ARG A 106 16.24 -9.16 -6.74
N LYS A 107 16.97 -8.55 -5.82
CA LYS A 107 17.30 -7.12 -5.92
C LYS A 107 18.38 -6.91 -6.97
N MET A 108 18.22 -5.91 -7.84
CA MET A 108 19.19 -5.67 -8.92
C MET A 108 20.55 -5.17 -8.40
N ARG A 109 20.58 -4.56 -7.21
CA ARG A 109 21.81 -4.03 -6.60
C ARG A 109 22.65 -5.10 -5.90
N GLU A 110 22.08 -6.26 -5.62
CA GLU A 110 22.81 -7.36 -4.99
C GLU A 110 23.70 -8.04 -6.04
N LYS A 111 24.99 -8.18 -5.72
CA LYS A 111 25.97 -8.87 -6.58
C LYS A 111 25.74 -10.38 -6.63
N HIS A 112 25.06 -10.93 -5.62
CA HIS A 112 24.80 -12.36 -5.51
C HIS A 112 23.38 -12.66 -6.01
N ASP A 113 23.19 -13.81 -6.69
CA ASP A 113 21.88 -14.26 -7.17
C ASP A 113 21.04 -14.83 -6.00
N SER A 114 20.81 -14.00 -4.98
CA SER A 114 20.05 -14.37 -3.80
C SER A 114 18.56 -14.29 -4.12
N LYS A 115 17.91 -15.46 -4.23
CA LYS A 115 16.47 -15.53 -4.46
C LYS A 115 15.75 -15.45 -3.13
N THR A 116 15.04 -14.35 -2.90
CA THR A 116 14.29 -14.10 -1.66
C THR A 116 12.80 -14.20 -1.90
N LYS A 117 12.05 -14.58 -0.86
CA LYS A 117 10.60 -14.78 -0.94
C LYS A 117 9.89 -13.42 -1.06
N LEU A 118 8.73 -13.42 -1.70
CA LEU A 118 7.80 -12.29 -1.74
C LEU A 118 6.38 -12.86 -1.61
N PHE A 119 5.56 -12.27 -0.75
CA PHE A 119 4.14 -12.63 -0.66
C PHE A 119 3.27 -11.53 -1.27
N LEU A 120 2.30 -11.93 -2.08
CA LEU A 120 1.26 -11.07 -2.61
C LEU A 120 -0.08 -11.57 -2.09
N ASN A 121 -0.71 -10.79 -1.23
CA ASN A 121 -2.08 -11.03 -0.80
C ASN A 121 -3.02 -10.47 -1.85
N MET A 122 -3.69 -11.36 -2.59
CA MET A 122 -4.71 -10.99 -3.57
C MET A 122 -6.02 -10.79 -2.81
N VAL A 123 -6.27 -9.55 -2.40
CA VAL A 123 -7.44 -9.14 -1.61
C VAL A 123 -8.47 -8.46 -2.51
N HIS A 124 -9.69 -8.24 -2.02
CA HIS A 124 -10.73 -7.63 -2.84
C HIS A 124 -11.65 -6.65 -2.12
N SER A 125 -12.18 -5.67 -2.85
CA SER A 125 -13.18 -4.72 -2.35
C SER A 125 -14.05 -4.19 -3.51
N GLU A 126 -15.34 -4.01 -3.26
CA GLU A 126 -16.28 -3.45 -4.26
C GLU A 126 -16.00 -1.98 -4.60
N LYS A 127 -15.27 -1.28 -3.71
CA LYS A 127 -14.83 0.10 -3.92
C LYS A 127 -13.78 0.22 -5.05
N VAL A 128 -13.09 -0.87 -5.41
CA VAL A 128 -12.18 -0.89 -6.56
C VAL A 128 -13.00 -1.08 -7.84
N PRO A 129 -12.81 -0.29 -8.92
CA PRO A 129 -13.64 -0.42 -10.11
C PRO A 129 -13.56 -1.81 -10.79
N LYS A 130 -14.66 -2.22 -11.42
CA LYS A 130 -14.83 -3.55 -12.04
C LYS A 130 -13.81 -3.80 -13.17
N PRO A 131 -13.36 -5.05 -13.38
CA PRO A 131 -12.57 -5.40 -14.55
C PRO A 131 -13.43 -5.28 -15.82
N MET A 132 -12.89 -4.62 -16.85
CA MET A 132 -13.60 -4.40 -18.11
C MET A 132 -12.89 -5.10 -19.27
N PRO A 133 -13.60 -5.93 -20.06
CA PRO A 133 -13.07 -6.45 -21.31
C PRO A 133 -13.04 -5.31 -22.34
N THR A 134 -11.91 -5.15 -23.01
CA THR A 134 -11.76 -4.27 -24.17
C THR A 134 -11.63 -5.14 -25.41
N LYS A 135 -12.63 -5.07 -26.30
CA LYS A 135 -12.57 -5.76 -27.59
C LYS A 135 -11.60 -4.98 -28.48
N LYS A 136 -10.54 -5.64 -28.94
CA LYS A 136 -9.67 -5.11 -29.98
C LYS A 136 -9.63 -6.11 -31.14
N CYS A 137 -10.20 -5.73 -32.27
CA CYS A 137 -9.89 -6.40 -33.52
C CYS A 137 -8.45 -6.04 -33.90
N ARG A 138 -7.56 -7.04 -33.98
CA ARG A 138 -6.25 -6.82 -34.60
C ARG A 138 -6.47 -6.78 -36.11
N LYS A 139 -5.97 -5.74 -36.78
CA LYS A 139 -5.85 -5.76 -38.24
C LYS A 139 -5.07 -7.03 -38.62
N ALA A 140 -5.63 -7.84 -39.50
CA ALA A 140 -4.94 -9.01 -40.03
C ALA A 140 -3.60 -8.53 -40.61
N LYS A 141 -2.50 -9.18 -40.25
CA LYS A 141 -1.32 -9.12 -41.11
C LYS A 141 -1.70 -9.84 -42.41
N GLU A 142 -1.28 -9.28 -43.54
CA GLU A 142 -1.34 -9.94 -44.84
C GLU A 142 -0.80 -11.38 -44.65
N ASN A 143 -1.67 -12.38 -44.86
CA ASN A 143 -1.44 -13.83 -44.62
C ASN A 143 -1.60 -14.42 -43.20
N SER A 144 -2.30 -13.76 -42.27
CA SER A 144 -2.71 -14.36 -40.98
C SER A 144 -4.23 -14.36 -40.80
N PRO A 145 -4.85 -15.46 -40.34
CA PRO A 145 -6.24 -15.42 -39.90
C PRO A 145 -6.44 -14.37 -38.81
N MET A 146 -7.62 -13.74 -38.80
CA MET A 146 -7.98 -12.70 -37.84
C MET A 146 -7.97 -13.26 -36.42
N ALA A 147 -6.93 -12.95 -35.65
CA ALA A 147 -6.82 -13.37 -34.26
C ALA A 147 -7.68 -12.46 -33.37
N PHE A 148 -8.82 -12.98 -32.90
CA PHE A 148 -9.62 -12.33 -31.86
C PHE A 148 -8.96 -12.54 -30.50
N GLY A 149 -8.48 -11.46 -29.89
CA GLY A 149 -7.98 -11.47 -28.52
C GLY A 149 -8.83 -10.54 -27.66
N THR A 150 -9.32 -11.04 -26.51
CA THR A 150 -9.95 -10.18 -25.50
C THR A 150 -8.84 -9.52 -24.68
N ASN A 151 -8.74 -8.20 -24.74
CA ASN A 151 -7.90 -7.44 -23.83
C ASN A 151 -8.69 -7.14 -22.55
N TRP A 152 -8.01 -7.03 -21.41
CA TRP A 152 -8.64 -6.71 -20.14
C TRP A 152 -8.04 -5.43 -19.55
N SER A 153 -8.90 -4.60 -19.00
CA SER A 153 -8.54 -3.52 -18.08
C SER A 153 -8.92 -3.98 -16.68
N VAL A 154 -7.95 -4.08 -15.78
CA VAL A 154 -8.17 -4.54 -14.41
C VAL A 154 -7.64 -3.49 -13.43
N PRO A 155 -8.54 -2.65 -12.89
CA PRO A 155 -8.21 -1.71 -11.82
C PRO A 155 -7.76 -2.46 -10.56
N PHE A 156 -6.77 -1.89 -9.87
CA PHE A 156 -6.26 -2.42 -8.61
C PHE A 156 -5.74 -1.29 -7.72
N ALA A 157 -5.65 -1.57 -6.42
CA ALA A 157 -4.97 -0.73 -5.44
C ALA A 157 -3.85 -1.54 -4.78
N LEU A 158 -2.64 -0.98 -4.74
CA LEU A 158 -1.50 -1.59 -4.09
C LEU A 158 -1.33 -1.00 -2.68
N GLY A 159 -1.29 -1.86 -1.67
CA GLY A 159 -1.00 -1.49 -0.31
C GLY A 159 0.49 -1.25 -0.06
N PRO A 160 0.85 -0.67 1.10
CA PRO A 160 2.24 -0.42 1.44
C PRO A 160 3.03 -1.72 1.62
N LEU A 161 4.35 -1.65 1.42
CA LEU A 161 5.27 -2.73 1.73
C LEU A 161 5.20 -3.07 3.23
N ARG A 162 5.00 -4.35 3.54
CA ARG A 162 5.11 -4.89 4.90
C ARG A 162 6.13 -6.01 4.98
N MET A 163 6.73 -6.18 6.14
CA MET A 163 7.64 -7.28 6.43
C MET A 163 6.93 -8.28 7.33
N GLU A 164 6.62 -9.46 6.79
CA GLU A 164 5.81 -10.47 7.48
C GLU A 164 6.62 -11.74 7.70
N ALA A 165 6.47 -12.36 8.87
CA ALA A 165 7.18 -13.60 9.18
C ALA A 165 6.72 -14.77 8.28
N ASP A 166 7.67 -15.59 7.83
CA ASP A 166 7.35 -16.85 7.18
C ASP A 166 6.85 -17.92 8.18
N LYS A 167 6.53 -19.13 7.70
CA LYS A 167 6.03 -20.22 8.57
C LYS A 167 6.97 -20.56 9.72
N SER A 168 8.27 -20.32 9.57
CA SER A 168 9.27 -20.62 10.59
C SER A 168 9.41 -19.51 11.64
N GLY A 169 8.83 -18.33 11.40
CA GLY A 169 8.97 -17.17 12.28
C GLY A 169 10.33 -16.48 12.20
N LYS A 170 11.34 -17.09 11.57
CA LYS A 170 12.74 -16.63 11.60
C LYS A 170 13.08 -15.59 10.55
N HIS A 171 12.37 -15.60 9.42
CA HIS A 171 12.65 -14.71 8.30
C HIS A 171 11.48 -13.77 8.03
N LEU A 172 11.80 -12.48 7.95
CA LEU A 172 10.89 -11.44 7.49
C LEU A 172 10.85 -11.43 5.97
N VAL A 173 9.64 -11.50 5.41
CA VAL A 173 9.39 -11.59 3.98
C VAL A 173 8.58 -10.38 3.54
N PRO A 174 9.03 -9.66 2.49
CA PRO A 174 8.24 -8.56 1.93
C PRO A 174 6.88 -9.08 1.48
N THR A 175 5.84 -8.35 1.86
CA THR A 175 4.44 -8.70 1.66
C THR A 175 3.66 -7.47 1.23
N PHE A 176 2.88 -7.61 0.17
CA PHE A 176 2.00 -6.56 -0.35
C PHE A 176 0.57 -7.05 -0.38
N ASP A 177 -0.37 -6.14 -0.15
CA ASP A 177 -1.78 -6.36 -0.46
C ASP A 177 -2.08 -5.74 -1.82
N CYS A 178 -2.55 -6.56 -2.76
CA CYS A 178 -3.02 -6.10 -4.05
C CYS A 178 -4.54 -6.29 -4.10
N CYS A 179 -5.25 -5.18 -3.97
CA CYS A 179 -6.70 -5.16 -3.88
C CYS A 179 -7.34 -4.99 -5.25
N PHE A 180 -8.21 -5.92 -5.62
CA PHE A 180 -8.97 -5.90 -6.86
C PHE A 180 -10.48 -5.82 -6.58
N HIS A 181 -11.29 -5.60 -7.61
CA HIS A 181 -12.72 -5.84 -7.51
C HIS A 181 -13.01 -7.36 -7.32
N PRO A 182 -14.02 -7.78 -6.53
CA PRO A 182 -14.37 -9.20 -6.32
C PRO A 182 -14.55 -10.00 -7.61
N LEU A 183 -15.17 -9.41 -8.65
CA LEU A 183 -15.31 -10.02 -9.98
C LEU A 183 -13.97 -10.44 -10.59
N SER A 184 -12.88 -9.70 -10.36
CA SER A 184 -11.55 -10.09 -10.86
C SER A 184 -11.08 -11.40 -10.23
N LEU A 185 -11.33 -11.60 -8.94
CA LEU A 185 -10.98 -12.85 -8.26
C LEU A 185 -11.89 -14.00 -8.71
N GLN A 186 -13.18 -13.73 -8.94
CA GLN A 186 -14.10 -14.72 -9.51
C GLN A 186 -13.65 -15.20 -10.90
N TYR A 187 -13.24 -14.27 -11.78
CA TYR A 187 -12.67 -14.63 -13.08
C TYR A 187 -11.35 -15.38 -12.97
N ALA A 188 -10.50 -15.04 -12.00
CA ALA A 188 -9.26 -15.77 -11.73
C ALA A 188 -9.51 -17.20 -11.19
N HIS A 189 -10.63 -17.41 -10.51
CA HIS A 189 -11.05 -18.75 -10.10
C HIS A 189 -11.45 -19.59 -11.32
N GLY A 190 -12.25 -19.03 -12.22
CA GLY A 190 -12.76 -19.73 -13.42
C GLY A 190 -11.76 -19.87 -14.57
N SER A 191 -10.74 -19.00 -14.67
CA SER A 191 -9.79 -18.99 -15.78
C SER A 191 -8.35 -18.86 -15.29
N LYS A 192 -7.54 -19.90 -15.55
CA LYS A 192 -6.09 -19.87 -15.26
C LYS A 192 -5.40 -18.73 -16.00
N SER A 193 -5.75 -18.47 -17.25
CA SER A 193 -5.14 -17.39 -18.03
C SER A 193 -5.45 -16.01 -17.46
N PHE A 194 -6.68 -15.79 -16.98
CA PHE A 194 -7.03 -14.54 -16.30
C PHE A 194 -6.32 -14.42 -14.94
N ARG A 195 -6.19 -15.53 -14.21
CA ARG A 195 -5.43 -15.58 -12.96
C ARG A 195 -3.96 -15.23 -13.15
N ASP A 196 -3.30 -15.87 -14.12
CA ASP A 196 -1.90 -15.57 -14.48
C ASP A 196 -1.77 -14.08 -14.81
N PHE A 197 -2.71 -13.53 -15.58
CA PHE A 197 -2.72 -12.11 -15.94
C PHE A 197 -2.82 -11.17 -14.74
N ILE A 198 -3.77 -11.36 -13.82
CA ILE A 198 -3.88 -10.46 -12.64
C ILE A 198 -2.69 -10.60 -11.68
N ILE A 199 -2.05 -11.78 -11.64
CA ILE A 199 -0.83 -11.99 -10.86
C ILE A 199 0.32 -11.22 -11.48
N GLU A 200 0.48 -11.24 -12.80
CA GLU A 200 1.50 -10.44 -13.49
C GLU A 200 1.23 -8.93 -13.31
N VAL A 201 -0.03 -8.47 -13.34
CA VAL A 201 -0.38 -7.08 -13.00
C VAL A 201 0.06 -6.72 -11.58
N ALA A 202 -0.14 -7.61 -10.61
CA ALA A 202 0.29 -7.40 -9.22
C ALA A 202 1.83 -7.36 -9.10
N LYS A 203 2.54 -8.27 -9.80
CA LYS A 203 4.01 -8.26 -9.83
C LYS A 203 4.56 -6.97 -10.43
N ASP A 204 4.01 -6.52 -11.56
CA ASP A 204 4.39 -5.26 -12.21
C ASP A 204 4.19 -4.06 -11.27
N ALA A 205 3.08 -4.03 -10.54
CA ALA A 205 2.80 -2.98 -9.57
C ALA A 205 3.85 -2.95 -8.44
N VAL A 206 4.21 -4.11 -7.90
CA VAL A 206 5.24 -4.22 -6.85
C VAL A 206 6.61 -3.81 -7.38
N THR A 207 7.01 -4.29 -8.56
CA THR A 207 8.28 -3.88 -9.18
C THR A 207 8.40 -2.36 -9.28
N ARG A 208 7.34 -1.69 -9.73
CA ARG A 208 7.29 -0.22 -9.81
C ARG A 208 7.34 0.46 -8.45
N SER A 209 6.70 -0.12 -7.43
CA SER A 209 6.77 0.39 -6.06
C SER A 209 8.21 0.40 -5.54
N PHE A 210 8.97 -0.66 -5.83
CA PHE A 210 10.38 -0.77 -5.44
C PHE A 210 11.29 0.15 -6.26
N GLU A 211 11.03 0.32 -7.55
CA GLU A 211 11.71 1.32 -8.38
C GLU A 211 11.50 2.74 -7.85
N ALA A 212 10.29 3.08 -7.42
CA ALA A 212 9.98 4.38 -6.82
C ALA A 212 10.73 4.61 -5.49
N SER A 213 10.94 3.55 -4.70
CA SER A 213 11.78 3.59 -3.49
C SER A 213 13.29 3.49 -3.77
N SER A 214 13.71 3.62 -5.03
CA SER A 214 15.11 3.49 -5.43
C SER A 214 15.75 2.17 -4.97
N ASP A 215 15.03 1.05 -5.00
CA ASP A 215 15.57 -0.30 -4.73
C ASP A 215 15.02 -1.30 -5.76
N PRO A 216 15.42 -1.18 -7.04
CA PRO A 216 14.83 -1.97 -8.13
C PRO A 216 15.03 -3.46 -7.92
N LEU A 217 13.97 -4.23 -8.19
CA LEU A 217 13.99 -5.69 -8.09
C LEU A 217 13.45 -6.34 -9.37
N VAL A 218 13.75 -7.63 -9.52
CA VAL A 218 13.17 -8.49 -10.55
C VAL A 218 12.40 -9.60 -9.86
N ILE A 219 11.11 -9.73 -10.19
CA ILE A 219 10.27 -10.84 -9.72
C ILE A 219 10.30 -11.93 -10.78
N TYR A 220 10.56 -13.18 -10.38
CA TYR A 220 10.56 -14.30 -11.32
C TYR A 220 9.14 -14.63 -11.81
N HIS A 221 9.04 -15.23 -12.99
CA HIS A 221 7.75 -15.59 -13.58
C HIS A 221 7.05 -16.70 -12.78
N GLU A 222 7.81 -17.61 -12.19
CA GLU A 222 7.30 -18.69 -11.36
C GLU A 222 6.61 -18.16 -10.09
N TYR A 223 5.46 -18.71 -9.79
CA TYR A 223 4.71 -18.39 -8.58
C TYR A 223 4.01 -19.64 -8.03
N THR A 224 3.66 -19.62 -6.75
CA THR A 224 2.89 -20.68 -6.09
C THR A 224 1.74 -20.07 -5.31
N ILE A 225 0.51 -20.53 -5.56
CA ILE A 225 -0.64 -20.15 -4.75
C ILE A 225 -0.65 -21.02 -3.48
N LEU A 226 -0.72 -20.38 -2.32
CA LEU A 226 -0.76 -21.10 -1.05
C LEU A 226 -2.17 -21.69 -0.84
N ARG A 227 -2.26 -23.02 -0.82
CA ARG A 227 -3.53 -23.72 -0.59
C ARG A 227 -3.98 -23.53 0.86
N GLY A 228 -5.27 -23.25 1.05
CA GLY A 228 -5.86 -23.06 2.38
C GLY A 228 -5.45 -21.77 3.09
N VAL A 229 -4.75 -20.85 2.40
CA VAL A 229 -4.33 -19.56 2.96
C VAL A 229 -4.96 -18.44 2.15
N SER A 230 -5.96 -17.77 2.72
CA SER A 230 -6.67 -16.66 2.09
C SER A 230 -5.95 -15.32 2.24
N TYR A 231 -5.15 -15.17 3.31
CA TYR A 231 -4.40 -13.96 3.59
C TYR A 231 -3.16 -14.26 4.43
N LYS A 232 -2.03 -13.64 4.11
CA LYS A 232 -0.79 -13.82 4.86
C LYS A 232 -0.77 -12.83 6.04
N ASN A 233 -0.78 -13.40 7.25
CA ASN A 233 -0.58 -12.75 8.54
C ASN A 233 -1.73 -11.84 9.01
N GLY A 234 -2.68 -12.42 9.76
CA GLY A 234 -3.74 -11.68 10.45
C GLY A 234 -4.93 -11.36 9.57
N THR A 235 -5.50 -10.16 9.75
CA THR A 235 -6.62 -9.64 8.97
C THR A 235 -6.13 -8.66 7.88
N PRO A 236 -6.83 -8.57 6.74
CA PRO A 236 -6.56 -7.55 5.73
C PRO A 236 -6.56 -6.15 6.33
N LYS A 237 -5.48 -5.40 6.10
CA LYS A 237 -5.37 -4.01 6.57
C LYS A 237 -6.12 -3.08 5.61
N ALA A 238 -6.64 -1.98 6.16
CA ALA A 238 -7.26 -0.95 5.34
C ALA A 238 -6.23 -0.32 4.39
N LEU A 239 -6.66 0.00 3.17
CA LEU A 239 -5.84 0.65 2.15
C LEU A 239 -6.43 2.02 1.85
N MET A 240 -5.57 3.00 1.56
CA MET A 240 -6.00 4.33 1.14
C MET A 240 -5.87 4.43 -0.37
N VAL A 241 -6.97 4.76 -1.05
CA VAL A 241 -7.02 4.90 -2.52
C VAL A 241 -7.45 6.32 -2.88
N ALA A 242 -7.16 6.74 -4.12
CA ALA A 242 -7.75 7.96 -4.64
C ALA A 242 -9.26 7.76 -4.83
N SER A 243 -10.07 8.69 -4.32
CA SER A 243 -11.51 8.72 -4.57
C SER A 243 -11.75 9.03 -6.04
N VAL A 244 -12.66 8.28 -6.66
CA VAL A 244 -13.04 8.47 -8.07
C VAL A 244 -14.12 9.57 -8.22
N LEU A 245 -14.63 10.13 -7.13
CA LEU A 245 -15.80 10.99 -7.10
C LEU A 245 -15.47 12.45 -6.75
N SER A 246 -15.04 13.23 -7.75
CA SER A 246 -15.28 14.68 -7.86
C SER A 246 -14.93 15.20 -9.26
N ASN A 247 -15.73 14.86 -10.27
CA ASN A 247 -15.95 15.73 -11.44
C ASN A 247 -17.16 15.24 -12.26
N THR A 248 -18.34 15.72 -11.90
CA THR A 248 -19.44 15.87 -12.85
C THR A 248 -19.27 17.24 -13.50
N GLY A 249 -18.76 17.26 -14.72
CA GLY A 249 -18.57 18.47 -15.52
C GLY A 249 -17.82 18.08 -16.78
N ASP A 250 -18.52 18.18 -17.91
CA ASP A 250 -17.95 18.13 -19.26
C ASP A 250 -16.63 18.90 -19.31
N ASP A 251 -15.53 18.19 -19.56
CA ASP A 251 -14.31 18.69 -20.23
C ASP A 251 -13.29 17.55 -20.27
N SER A 252 -13.52 16.64 -21.21
CA SER A 252 -12.56 15.60 -21.56
C SER A 252 -11.44 16.20 -22.41
N ASP A 253 -10.42 16.85 -21.81
CA ASP A 253 -9.06 16.85 -22.38
C ASP A 253 -7.92 17.49 -21.55
N SER A 254 -8.15 18.09 -20.38
CA SER A 254 -7.08 18.89 -19.73
C SER A 254 -6.48 18.34 -18.42
N ILE A 255 -7.08 17.34 -17.77
CA ILE A 255 -6.55 16.74 -16.52
C ILE A 255 -5.74 15.46 -16.83
N MET A 256 -4.57 15.62 -17.45
CA MET A 256 -3.60 14.52 -17.63
C MET A 256 -2.14 14.96 -17.44
N LYS A 257 -1.86 15.91 -16.54
CA LYS A 257 -0.49 16.37 -16.32
C LYS A 257 0.04 16.44 -14.88
N SER A 258 -0.69 16.09 -13.85
CA SER A 258 -0.10 16.04 -12.50
C SER A 258 -0.74 15.00 -11.59
N GLY A 259 0.10 14.18 -10.96
CA GLY A 259 -0.29 13.34 -9.82
C GLY A 259 -0.50 11.86 -10.12
N ASN A 260 0.50 11.05 -9.75
CA ASN A 260 0.45 9.59 -9.57
C ASN A 260 0.22 8.72 -10.82
N ARG A 261 1.33 8.32 -11.45
CA ARG A 261 1.35 7.47 -12.67
C ARG A 261 0.98 6.02 -12.35
N ASN A 262 -0.31 5.71 -12.17
CA ASN A 262 -0.84 4.37 -12.36
C ASN A 262 -0.95 4.05 -13.86
N LYS A 263 0.21 3.82 -14.49
CA LYS A 263 0.31 3.56 -15.93
C LYS A 263 -0.17 2.14 -16.24
N TRP A 264 -1.25 2.01 -17.00
CA TRP A 264 -1.90 0.75 -17.37
C TRP A 264 -0.92 -0.29 -17.93
N ALA A 265 -0.95 -1.52 -17.40
CA ALA A 265 -0.24 -2.65 -18.00
C ALA A 265 -0.99 -3.12 -19.27
N LYS A 266 -0.32 -3.10 -20.42
CA LYS A 266 -0.78 -3.64 -21.71
C LYS A 266 0.29 -4.58 -22.23
N ILE A 267 0.11 -5.91 -22.17
CA ILE A 267 1.05 -6.86 -22.80
C ILE A 267 0.33 -8.01 -23.54
N ARG A 268 0.97 -8.45 -24.63
CA ARG A 268 0.56 -9.43 -25.64
C ARG A 268 0.83 -10.87 -25.16
N GLY A 269 -0.13 -11.79 -25.31
CA GLY A 269 0.11 -13.22 -25.10
C GLY A 269 0.96 -13.83 -26.23
N ALA A 270 1.99 -14.60 -25.87
CA ALA A 270 2.78 -15.44 -26.77
C ALA A 270 2.15 -16.84 -26.86
N HIS A 271 2.07 -17.40 -28.08
CA HIS A 271 1.61 -18.77 -28.31
C HIS A 271 2.79 -19.75 -28.32
N SER A 272 2.54 -20.91 -27.72
CA SER A 272 3.34 -22.13 -27.80
C SER A 272 3.48 -22.60 -29.25
N LYS A 273 4.70 -22.92 -29.68
CA LYS A 273 4.98 -23.58 -30.96
C LYS A 273 4.76 -25.08 -30.81
N ASN A 274 3.69 -25.62 -31.40
CA ASN A 274 3.59 -27.07 -31.64
C ASN A 274 4.55 -27.44 -32.78
N LYS A 275 5.45 -28.41 -32.53
CA LYS A 275 6.22 -29.09 -33.57
C LYS A 275 5.29 -30.04 -34.36
N PRO A 276 5.37 -30.12 -35.69
CA PRO A 276 4.67 -31.16 -36.44
C PRO A 276 5.40 -32.50 -36.31
N MET A 277 4.62 -33.57 -36.22
CA MET A 277 5.05 -34.97 -36.35
C MET A 277 5.54 -35.25 -37.78
N PRO A 278 6.52 -36.14 -38.01
CA PRO A 278 6.92 -36.55 -39.35
C PRO A 278 5.88 -37.50 -39.97
N SER A 279 5.47 -37.21 -41.20
CA SER A 279 4.67 -38.11 -42.04
C SER A 279 5.57 -39.12 -42.74
N ASN A 280 5.22 -40.40 -42.63
CA ASN A 280 5.76 -41.48 -43.45
C ASN A 280 5.35 -41.31 -44.91
N SER A 281 6.34 -41.30 -45.81
CA SER A 281 6.32 -41.88 -47.16
C SER A 281 7.70 -41.70 -47.80
#